data_AF-A0AAV0Y7L8-F1
#
_entry.id   AF-A0AAV0Y7L8-F1
#
_cell.length_a   1.000
_cell.length_b   1.000
_cell.length_c   1.000
_cell.angle_alpha   90.00
_cell.angle_beta   90.00
_cell.angle_gamma   90.00
#
_symmetry.space_group_name_H-M   'P 1'
#
loop_
_entity.id
_entity.type
_entity.pdbx_description
1 polymer ?
#
loop_
_entity_poly.entity_id
_entity_poly.type
_entity_poly.pdbx_seq_one_letter_code
_entity_poly.pdbx_strand_id
1 'polypeptide(L)'
;MDALKQSLTAQTDIQFISVGDLTVDRTYPIMKMVNRDTQYGRAIVCTLEDIAGSLFQVYLPKSIQLEDDEILEFNSRTEKTINLVFKGRRGRAFNIAFV
;
A
#
# COMPACT_ATOMS: atom_id res chain seq x y z
N MET A 1 -1.35 -28.11 5.90
CA MET A 1 -0.35 -27.32 6.65
C MET A 1 0.56 -26.52 5.72
N ASP A 2 0.59 -26.88 4.44
CA ASP A 2 1.44 -26.30 3.39
C ASP A 2 0.97 -24.94 2.88
N ALA A 3 -0.35 -24.69 2.80
CA ALA A 3 -0.89 -23.39 2.40
C ALA A 3 -0.53 -22.25 3.37
N LEU A 4 -0.46 -22.55 4.67
CA LEU A 4 -0.04 -21.60 5.70
C LEU A 4 1.46 -21.29 5.56
N LYS A 5 2.29 -22.32 5.32
CA LYS A 5 3.73 -22.14 5.07
C LYS A 5 3.98 -21.34 3.79
N GLN A 6 3.29 -21.63 2.69
CA GLN A 6 3.37 -20.84 1.46
C GLN A 6 2.92 -19.38 1.68
N SER A 7 1.85 -19.17 2.44
CA SER A 7 1.37 -17.81 2.77
C SER A 7 2.35 -17.04 3.67
N LEU A 8 3.03 -17.74 4.59
CA LEU A 8 4.07 -17.16 5.43
C LEU A 8 5.33 -16.84 4.61
N THR A 9 5.75 -17.74 3.71
CA THR A 9 6.90 -17.52 2.83
C THR A 9 6.67 -16.37 1.84
N ALA A 10 5.45 -16.25 1.30
CA ALA A 10 5.06 -15.12 0.47
C ALA A 10 5.06 -13.77 1.23
N GLN A 11 4.80 -13.78 2.55
CA GLN A 11 4.87 -12.57 3.37
C GLN A 11 6.30 -12.10 3.65
N THR A 12 7.30 -13.00 3.60
CA THR A 12 8.70 -12.68 3.89
C THR A 12 9.43 -11.93 2.78
N ASP A 13 8.92 -11.92 1.54
CA ASP A 13 9.58 -11.25 0.40
C ASP A 13 8.99 -9.87 0.08
N ILE A 14 7.99 -9.41 0.83
CA ILE A 14 7.36 -8.11 0.60
C ILE A 14 8.23 -7.01 1.24
N GLN A 15 8.95 -6.28 0.40
CA GLN A 15 9.82 -5.18 0.85
C GLN A 15 8.98 -3.95 1.26
N PHE A 16 9.39 -3.28 2.33
CA PHE A 16 8.86 -1.97 2.68
C PHE A 16 9.68 -0.88 2.00
N ILE A 17 9.02 0.00 1.24
CA ILE A 17 9.66 1.18 0.64
C ILE A 17 8.93 2.46 1.04
N SER A 18 9.61 3.59 0.98
CA SER A 18 8.94 4.87 1.20
C SER A 18 8.08 5.21 -0.01
N VAL A 19 6.95 5.89 0.21
CA VAL A 19 6.21 6.52 -0.89
C VAL A 19 7.10 7.49 -1.67
N GLY A 20 8.08 8.11 -0.99
CA GLY A 20 9.05 8.99 -1.63
C GLY A 20 10.05 8.31 -2.56
N ASP A 21 10.13 6.97 -2.53
CA ASP A 21 11.01 6.16 -3.38
C ASP A 21 10.28 5.63 -4.63
N LEU A 22 8.96 5.88 -4.73
CA LEU A 22 8.18 5.53 -5.91
C LEU A 22 8.60 6.38 -7.11
N THR A 23 8.47 5.80 -8.30
CA THR A 23 8.70 6.53 -9.54
C THR A 23 7.56 7.56 -9.72
N VAL A 24 7.94 8.81 -10.00
CA VAL A 24 6.98 9.90 -10.23
C VAL A 24 6.13 9.60 -11.46
N ASP A 25 4.85 9.91 -11.38
CA ASP A 25 3.82 9.72 -12.41
C ASP A 25 3.61 8.26 -12.85
N ARG A 26 4.14 7.30 -12.10
CA ARG A 26 3.88 5.88 -12.29
C ARG A 26 2.65 5.44 -11.48
N THR A 27 1.84 4.59 -12.11
CA THR A 27 0.64 3.99 -11.53
C THR A 27 0.99 2.66 -10.88
N TYR A 28 0.58 2.50 -9.63
CA TYR A 28 0.79 1.29 -8.84
C TYR A 28 -0.56 0.74 -8.34
N PRO A 29 -1.02 -0.41 -8.83
CA PRO A 29 -2.24 -1.03 -8.34
C PRO A 29 -2.16 -1.33 -6.85
N ILE A 30 -3.21 -0.98 -6.10
CA ILE A 30 -3.30 -1.32 -4.68
C ILE A 30 -3.91 -2.71 -4.57
N MET A 31 -3.15 -3.66 -4.05
CA MET A 31 -3.60 -5.05 -3.90
C MET A 31 -4.27 -5.29 -2.55
N LYS A 32 -3.82 -4.58 -1.52
CA LYS A 32 -4.32 -4.71 -0.14
C LYS A 32 -4.08 -3.42 0.64
N MET A 33 -4.98 -3.09 1.54
CA MET A 33 -4.79 -2.05 2.55
C MET A 33 -4.88 -2.65 3.95
N VAL A 34 -4.12 -2.14 4.90
CA VAL A 34 -4.18 -2.55 6.31
C VAL A 34 -3.98 -1.33 7.18
N ASN A 35 -4.90 -1.12 8.13
CA ASN A 35 -4.66 -0.21 9.24
C ASN A 35 -3.66 -0.84 10.21
N ARG A 36 -2.59 -0.11 10.54
CA ARG A 36 -1.55 -0.56 11.46
C ARG A 36 -1.28 0.51 12.50
N ASP A 37 -1.37 0.12 13.76
CA ASP A 37 -0.92 0.97 14.85
C ASP A 37 0.61 1.02 14.89
N THR A 38 1.13 2.24 14.83
CA THR A 38 2.57 2.50 14.96
C THR A 38 2.81 3.33 16.22
N GLN A 39 4.06 3.42 16.67
CA GLN A 39 4.46 4.32 17.76
C GLN A 39 4.11 5.80 17.49
N TYR A 40 3.83 6.16 16.23
CA TYR A 40 3.48 7.52 15.80
C TYR A 40 1.97 7.69 15.58
N GLY A 41 1.16 6.71 15.97
CA GLY A 41 -0.28 6.65 15.72
C GLY A 41 -0.65 5.67 14.62
N ARG A 42 -1.95 5.59 14.35
CA ARG A 42 -2.53 4.74 13.31
C ARG A 42 -2.12 5.21 11.92
N ALA A 43 -1.69 4.27 11.08
CA ALA A 43 -1.30 4.53 9.69
C ALA A 43 -1.82 3.42 8.77
N ILE A 44 -2.05 3.75 7.51
CA ILE A 44 -2.44 2.77 6.49
C ILE A 44 -1.18 2.27 5.80
N VAL A 45 -1.06 0.95 5.72
CA VAL A 45 -0.09 0.25 4.88
C VAL A 45 -0.80 -0.25 3.63
N CYS A 46 -0.32 0.16 2.46
CA CYS A 46 -0.76 -0.38 1.18
C CYS A 46 0.25 -1.39 0.67
N THR A 47 -0.22 -2.56 0.26
CA THR A 47 0.54 -3.46 -0.61
C THR A 47 0.28 -3.04 -2.05
N LEU A 48 1.35 -2.66 -2.75
CA LEU A 48 1.35 -2.25 -4.14
C LEU A 48 2.00 -3.32 -5.01
N GLU A 49 1.57 -3.40 -6.27
CA GLU A 49 2.18 -4.25 -7.28
C GLU A 49 2.98 -3.41 -8.29
N ASP A 50 4.21 -3.84 -8.60
CA ASP A 50 5.00 -3.26 -9.68
C ASP A 50 4.64 -3.86 -11.04
N ILE A 51 5.06 -3.23 -12.14
CA ILE A 51 4.88 -3.76 -13.51
C ILE A 51 5.51 -5.17 -13.66
N ALA A 52 6.55 -5.48 -12.90
CA ALA A 52 7.18 -6.81 -12.89
C ALA A 52 6.39 -7.87 -12.08
N GLY A 53 5.25 -7.51 -11.47
CA GLY A 53 4.48 -8.39 -10.59
C GLY A 53 5.05 -8.51 -9.17
N SER A 54 6.08 -7.75 -8.84
CA SER A 54 6.66 -7.73 -7.49
C SER A 54 5.76 -6.93 -6.54
N LEU A 55 5.54 -7.47 -5.35
CA LEU A 55 4.75 -6.82 -4.30
C LEU A 55 5.66 -6.11 -3.30
N PHE A 56 5.27 -4.90 -2.93
CA PHE A 56 5.96 -4.13 -1.90
C PHE A 56 4.95 -3.33 -1.08
N GLN A 57 5.36 -2.91 0.11
CA GLN A 57 4.51 -2.21 1.06
C GLN A 57 4.96 -0.78 1.26
N VAL A 58 3.99 0.13 1.31
CA VAL A 58 4.22 1.55 1.57
C VAL A 58 3.31 2.04 2.69
N TYR A 59 3.84 2.91 3.54
CA TYR A 59 3.04 3.66 4.50
C TYR A 59 2.46 4.89 3.83
N LEU A 60 1.14 5.05 3.90
CA LEU A 60 0.51 6.29 3.46
C LEU A 60 0.79 7.43 4.44
N PRO A 61 0.86 8.69 3.96
CA PRO A 61 0.95 9.85 4.84
C PRO A 61 -0.23 9.91 5.83
N LYS A 62 0.03 10.41 7.03
CA LYS A 62 -0.96 10.51 8.12
C LYS A 62 -2.22 11.33 7.78
N SER A 63 -2.17 12.15 6.73
CA SER A 63 -3.30 12.91 6.21
C SER A 63 -4.37 12.02 5.57
N ILE A 64 -4.03 10.78 5.24
CA ILE A 64 -4.96 9.80 4.67
C ILE A 64 -5.37 8.86 5.79
N GLN A 65 -6.67 8.81 6.06
CA GLN A 65 -7.28 7.97 7.07
C GLN A 65 -8.49 7.29 6.45
N LEU A 66 -8.64 6.00 6.73
CA LEU A 66 -9.73 5.15 6.30
C LEU A 66 -10.12 4.30 7.49
N GLU A 67 -11.41 4.13 7.67
CA GLU A 67 -11.95 3.27 8.72
C GLU A 67 -11.72 1.79 8.39
N ASP A 68 -11.78 0.92 9.39
CA ASP A 68 -11.58 -0.52 9.17
C ASP A 68 -12.61 -1.11 8.22
N ASP A 69 -13.87 -0.66 8.29
CA ASP A 69 -14.93 -1.08 7.39
C ASP A 69 -14.62 -0.73 5.92
N GLU A 70 -14.08 0.47 5.65
CA GLU A 70 -13.68 0.88 4.29
C GLU A 70 -12.52 0.01 3.77
N ILE A 71 -11.54 -0.28 4.63
CA ILE A 71 -10.41 -1.16 4.30
C ILE A 71 -10.88 -2.59 4.06
N LEU A 72 -11.81 -3.09 4.88
CA LEU A 72 -12.39 -4.42 4.73
C LEU A 72 -13.18 -4.53 3.43
N GLU A 73 -14.01 -3.53 3.13
CA GLU A 73 -14.74 -3.45 1.86
C GLU A 73 -13.77 -3.50 0.69
N PHE A 74 -12.76 -2.62 0.67
CA PHE A 74 -11.74 -2.61 -0.37
C PHE A 74 -11.05 -3.97 -0.51
N ASN A 75 -10.62 -4.57 0.61
CA ASN A 75 -9.93 -5.86 0.62
C ASN A 75 -10.81 -7.03 0.19
N SER A 76 -12.14 -6.96 0.39
CA SER A 76 -13.08 -8.01 0.01
C SER A 76 -13.37 -8.09 -1.50
N ARG A 77 -13.20 -6.97 -2.23
CA ARG A 77 -13.46 -6.91 -3.68
C ARG A 77 -12.52 -7.82 -4.45
N THR A 78 -13.03 -8.62 -5.39
CA THR A 78 -12.17 -9.46 -6.25
C THR A 78 -11.34 -8.61 -7.21
N GLU A 79 -11.93 -7.55 -7.75
CA GLU A 79 -11.26 -6.60 -8.63
C GLU A 79 -10.87 -5.35 -7.84
N LYS A 80 -9.56 -5.07 -7.80
CA LYS A 80 -9.02 -3.85 -7.18
C LYS A 80 -8.91 -2.78 -8.25
N THR A 81 -9.71 -1.72 -8.15
CA THR A 81 -9.76 -0.66 -9.17
C THR A 81 -8.98 0.59 -8.77
N ILE A 82 -8.42 0.64 -7.56
CA ILE A 82 -7.72 1.81 -7.03
C ILE A 82 -6.23 1.66 -7.27
N ASN A 83 -5.64 2.67 -7.87
CA ASN A 83 -4.20 2.76 -8.07
C ASN A 83 -3.62 3.97 -7.35
N LEU A 84 -2.41 3.82 -6.85
CA LEU A 84 -1.64 4.90 -6.26
C LEU A 84 -0.70 5.50 -7.31
N VAL A 85 -0.69 6.83 -7.42
CA VAL A 85 0.26 7.57 -8.26
C VAL A 85 1.03 8.55 -7.41
N PHE A 86 2.35 8.41 -7.38
CA PHE A 86 3.21 9.39 -6.72
C PHE A 86 3.51 10.56 -7.69
N LYS A 87 3.17 11.78 -7.30
CA LYS A 87 3.32 13.00 -8.10
C LYS A 87 4.53 13.86 -7.65
N GLY A 88 5.48 13.25 -6.94
CA GLY A 88 6.65 13.93 -6.41
C GLY A 88 6.42 14.56 -5.03
N ARG A 89 7.32 15.48 -4.63
CA ARG A 89 7.26 16.15 -3.32
C ARG A 89 6.91 17.63 -3.49
N ARG A 90 6.07 18.15 -2.60
CA ARG A 90 5.82 19.59 -2.44
C ARG A 90 6.39 20.03 -1.10
N GLY A 91 7.66 20.44 -1.10
CA GLY A 91 8.40 20.71 0.14
C GLY A 91 8.59 19.42 0.96
N ARG A 92 8.04 19.39 2.19
CA ARG A 92 8.10 18.22 3.08
C ARG A 92 6.95 17.22 2.86
N ALA A 93 5.93 17.57 2.07
CA ALA A 93 4.78 16.72 1.83
C ALA A 93 4.96 15.87 0.57
N PHE A 94 4.48 14.63 0.63
CA PHE A 94 4.34 13.76 -0.55
C PHE A 94 3.07 14.15 -1.30
N ASN A 95 3.19 14.39 -2.61
CA ASN A 95 2.05 14.58 -3.48
C ASN A 95 1.65 13.21 -4.04
N ILE A 96 0.48 12.70 -3.66
CA ILE A 96 0.00 11.37 -4.03
C ILE A 96 -1.44 11.52 -4.53
N ALA A 97 -1.77 10.82 -5.60
CA ALA A 97 -3.13 10.72 -6.13
C ALA A 97 -3.60 9.27 -6.12
N PHE A 98 -4.91 9.08 -6.02
CA PHE A 98 -5.58 7.79 -6.16
C PHE A 98 -6.47 7.84 -7.40
N VAL A 99 -6.33 6.90 -8.32
CA VAL A 99 -7.03 6.84 -9.61
C VAL A 99 -7.64 5.48 -9.88
#